data_AF-A0A6M3HUL9-F1
#
_entry.id   AF-A0A6M3HUL9-F1
#
_cell.length_a   1.000
_cell.length_b   1.000
_cell.length_c   1.000
_cell.angle_alpha   90.00
_cell.angle_beta   90.00
_cell.angle_gamma   90.00
#
_symmetry.space_group_name_H-M   'P 1'
#
loop_
_entity.id
_entity.type
_entity.pdbx_description
1 polymer ?
#
loop_
_entity_poly.entity_id
_entity_poly.type
_entity_poly.pdbx_seq_one_letter_code
_entity_poly.pdbx_strand_id
1 'polypeptide(L)'
;MKKTFLAVILSISTLGLVLAMSNDSTKEIAPKSQKHYSDKLVSIYAEDVNDSKVVDTITFKNLDEYNIFYCKDNNWCEVVNQKDGNVGWINLEELKKAQDRYAQQMYKKNLMQKLQQDNQAQSQQIAELQGIVVRMQKDFSVALQNQQIQINQLKQAIYR
;
A
#
# COMPACT_ATOMS: atom_id res chain seq x y z
N MET A 1 -5.65 30.76 61.13
CA MET A 1 -6.64 30.88 60.04
C MET A 1 -5.90 31.45 58.83
N LYS A 2 -5.93 30.96 57.58
CA LYS A 2 -6.59 29.85 56.87
C LYS A 2 -5.51 29.28 55.93
N LYS A 3 -5.41 27.96 55.83
CA LYS A 3 -4.56 27.25 54.86
C LYS A 3 -5.34 27.15 53.55
N THR A 4 -4.76 27.55 52.43
CA THR A 4 -5.29 27.24 51.09
C THR A 4 -4.18 26.58 50.29
N PHE A 5 -4.13 25.25 50.38
CA PHE A 5 -3.40 24.40 49.44
C PHE A 5 -4.21 24.41 48.13
N LEU A 6 -3.64 24.97 47.06
CA LEU A 6 -4.21 24.81 45.71
C LEU A 6 -3.57 23.56 45.09
N ALA A 7 -4.22 22.42 45.32
CA ALA A 7 -3.97 21.20 44.58
C ALA A 7 -4.64 21.33 43.21
N VAL A 8 -3.88 21.72 42.19
CA VAL A 8 -4.33 21.61 40.79
C VAL A 8 -4.04 20.19 40.33
N ILE A 9 -5.03 19.32 40.52
CA ILE A 9 -5.07 17.98 39.95
C ILE A 9 -5.39 18.16 38.46
N LEU A 10 -4.36 18.19 37.61
CA LEU A 10 -4.50 17.98 36.18
C LEU A 10 -4.63 16.48 35.94
N SER A 11 -5.84 15.96 36.11
CA SER A 11 -6.23 14.63 35.64
C SER A 11 -6.32 14.67 34.12
N ILE A 12 -5.17 14.52 33.47
CA ILE A 12 -5.13 14.18 32.04
C ILE A 12 -5.46 12.70 31.98
N SER A 13 -6.72 12.43 31.67
CA SER A 13 -7.22 11.10 31.28
C SER A 13 -6.42 10.63 30.08
N THR A 14 -5.34 9.89 30.31
CA THR A 14 -4.68 9.08 29.30
C THR A 14 -5.65 7.97 28.93
N LEU A 15 -6.53 8.25 27.97
CA LEU A 15 -7.18 7.23 27.16
C LEU A 15 -6.06 6.45 26.48
N GLY A 16 -5.61 5.39 27.16
CA GLY A 16 -4.73 4.39 26.61
C GLY A 16 -5.45 3.73 25.45
N LEU A 17 -5.23 4.24 24.25
CA LEU A 17 -5.29 3.44 23.03
C LEU A 17 -4.18 2.39 23.19
N VAL A 18 -4.51 1.31 23.88
CA VAL A 18 -3.77 0.07 23.78
C VAL A 18 -3.92 -0.35 22.33
N LEU A 19 -2.93 0.01 21.50
CA LEU A 19 -2.63 -0.74 20.30
C LEU A 19 -2.40 -2.16 20.79
N ALA A 20 -3.43 -2.99 20.65
CA ALA A 20 -3.31 -4.42 20.79
C ALA A 20 -2.29 -4.84 19.73
N MET A 21 -1.02 -4.94 20.13
CA MET A 21 -0.03 -5.71 19.39
C MET A 21 -0.55 -7.14 19.45
N SER A 22 -1.31 -7.50 18.41
CA SER A 22 -1.75 -8.86 18.14
C SER A 22 -0.53 -9.76 18.28
N ASN A 23 -0.69 -10.75 19.17
CA ASN A 23 0.31 -11.73 19.53
C ASN A 23 1.13 -12.19 18.33
N ASP A 24 2.43 -12.12 18.56
CA ASP A 24 3.47 -12.76 17.78
C ASP A 24 3.18 -14.26 17.71
N SER A 25 2.53 -14.65 16.62
CA SER A 25 2.65 -16.00 16.09
C SER A 25 3.15 -15.82 14.66
N THR A 26 4.46 -15.64 14.53
CA THR A 26 5.21 -15.91 13.31
C THR A 26 5.01 -17.38 12.91
N LYS A 27 3.82 -17.72 12.43
CA LYS A 27 3.72 -18.66 11.34
C LYS A 27 4.26 -17.88 10.15
N GLU A 28 5.49 -18.18 9.75
CA GLU A 28 5.95 -17.87 8.41
C GLU A 28 4.82 -18.27 7.46
N ILE A 29 4.12 -17.26 6.94
CA ILE A 29 3.27 -17.44 5.78
C ILE A 29 4.30 -17.67 4.68
N ALA A 30 4.66 -18.94 4.47
CA ALA A 30 5.46 -19.37 3.34
C ALA A 30 4.92 -18.59 2.13
N PRO A 31 5.77 -17.84 1.40
CA PRO A 31 5.31 -16.98 0.34
C PRO A 31 4.55 -17.89 -0.61
N LYS A 32 3.21 -17.74 -0.66
CA LYS A 32 2.38 -18.49 -1.59
C LYS A 32 3.03 -18.27 -2.93
N SER A 33 3.57 -19.35 -3.51
CA SER A 33 4.32 -19.31 -4.77
C SER A 33 3.62 -18.33 -5.69
N GLN A 34 4.30 -17.26 -6.08
CA GLN A 34 3.78 -16.33 -7.07
C GLN A 34 3.34 -17.21 -8.24
N LYS A 35 2.03 -17.39 -8.42
CA LYS A 35 1.50 -18.11 -9.57
C LYS A 35 2.15 -17.41 -10.76
N HIS A 36 2.93 -18.15 -11.55
CA HIS A 36 3.41 -17.66 -12.83
C HIS A 36 2.14 -17.36 -13.63
N TYR A 37 1.76 -16.09 -13.66
CA TYR A 37 0.58 -15.66 -14.37
C TYR A 37 0.90 -15.75 -15.86
N SER A 38 0.04 -16.46 -16.58
CA SER A 38 0.14 -16.53 -18.02
C SER A 38 -0.10 -15.14 -18.60
N ASP A 39 0.82 -14.67 -19.44
CA ASP A 39 0.68 -13.41 -20.21
C ASP A 39 -0.43 -13.50 -21.28
N LYS A 40 -1.09 -14.66 -21.41
CA LYS A 40 -2.16 -14.92 -22.35
C LYS A 40 -3.41 -14.07 -22.04
N LEU A 41 -3.87 -13.35 -23.06
CA LEU A 41 -5.15 -12.66 -23.08
C LEU A 41 -6.24 -13.57 -23.65
N VAL A 42 -6.10 -14.03 -24.89
CA VAL A 42 -7.11 -14.84 -25.58
C VAL A 42 -6.46 -15.74 -26.63
N SER A 43 -7.06 -16.91 -26.89
CA SER A 43 -6.65 -17.78 -28.00
C SER A 43 -7.27 -17.31 -29.31
N ILE A 44 -6.54 -17.47 -30.40
CA ILE A 44 -7.03 -17.29 -31.77
C ILE A 44 -7.33 -18.66 -32.33
N TYR A 45 -8.53 -18.83 -32.88
CA TYR A 45 -9.08 -20.07 -33.41
C TYR A 45 -9.22 -19.99 -34.93
N ALA A 46 -9.08 -21.12 -35.62
CA ALA A 46 -9.29 -21.19 -37.07
C ALA A 46 -10.74 -20.85 -37.48
N GLU A 47 -11.71 -21.25 -36.66
CA GLU A 47 -13.15 -21.06 -36.87
C GLU A 47 -13.79 -20.43 -35.61
N ASP A 48 -14.99 -19.86 -35.76
CA ASP A 48 -15.73 -19.18 -34.69
C ASP A 48 -16.51 -20.14 -33.77
N VAL A 49 -15.87 -21.23 -33.35
CA VAL A 49 -16.42 -22.25 -32.45
C VAL A 49 -15.40 -22.66 -31.40
N ASN A 50 -15.86 -22.98 -30.19
CA ASN A 50 -14.98 -23.27 -29.05
C ASN A 50 -14.07 -24.50 -29.27
N ASP A 51 -14.54 -25.48 -30.05
CA ASP A 51 -13.81 -26.72 -30.33
C ASP A 51 -12.87 -26.60 -31.55
N SER A 52 -12.78 -25.40 -32.14
CA SER A 52 -11.87 -25.14 -33.24
C SER A 52 -10.41 -25.30 -32.81
N LYS A 53 -9.56 -25.62 -33.78
CA LYS A 53 -8.11 -25.60 -33.58
C LYS A 53 -7.64 -24.18 -33.22
N VAL A 54 -6.86 -24.09 -32.15
CA VAL A 54 -6.12 -22.87 -31.80
C VAL A 54 -4.98 -22.69 -32.79
N VAL A 55 -4.98 -21.57 -33.51
CA VAL A 55 -3.96 -21.21 -34.51
C VAL A 55 -2.90 -20.27 -33.95
N ASP A 56 -3.26 -19.41 -32.99
CA ASP A 56 -2.34 -18.50 -32.33
C ASP A 56 -2.89 -18.03 -30.96
N THR A 57 -2.22 -17.10 -30.29
CA THR A 57 -2.61 -16.54 -28.99
C THR A 57 -2.20 -15.07 -28.89
N ILE A 58 -3.15 -14.25 -28.46
CA ILE A 58 -2.91 -12.87 -28.08
C ILE A 58 -2.46 -12.83 -26.63
N THR A 59 -1.39 -12.09 -26.37
CA THR A 59 -0.78 -11.81 -25.07
C THR A 59 -0.70 -10.30 -24.87
N PHE A 60 -0.33 -9.85 -23.67
CA PHE A 60 -0.07 -8.42 -23.44
C PHE A 60 1.08 -7.84 -24.27
N LYS A 61 2.00 -8.69 -24.76
CA LYS A 61 3.22 -8.26 -25.47
C LYS A 61 3.02 -8.06 -26.98
N ASN A 62 1.99 -8.69 -27.54
CA ASN A 62 1.71 -8.69 -28.98
C ASN A 62 0.28 -8.24 -29.28
N LEU A 63 -0.42 -7.60 -28.34
CA LEU A 63 -1.79 -7.13 -28.53
C LEU A 63 -1.90 -6.10 -29.67
N ASP A 64 -0.88 -5.26 -29.81
CA ASP A 64 -0.73 -4.24 -30.85
C ASP A 64 -0.48 -4.84 -32.24
N GLU A 65 -0.10 -6.12 -32.32
CA GLU A 65 0.10 -6.83 -33.57
C GLU A 65 -1.21 -7.32 -34.19
N TYR A 66 -2.34 -7.23 -33.48
CA TYR A 66 -3.64 -7.72 -33.95
C TYR A 66 -4.68 -6.61 -34.03
N ASN A 67 -5.42 -6.58 -35.13
CA ASN A 67 -6.60 -5.74 -35.29
C ASN A 67 -7.87 -6.58 -35.26
N ILE A 68 -8.89 -6.11 -34.54
CA ILE A 68 -10.24 -6.67 -34.65
C ILE A 68 -10.88 -6.08 -35.92
N PHE A 69 -11.23 -6.95 -36.87
CA PHE A 69 -11.80 -6.55 -38.15
C PHE A 69 -13.33 -6.57 -38.14
N TYR A 70 -13.91 -7.64 -37.61
CA TYR A 70 -15.36 -7.85 -37.60
C TYR A 70 -15.77 -8.66 -36.36
N CYS A 71 -16.96 -8.42 -35.82
CA CYS A 71 -17.52 -9.21 -34.73
C CYS A 71 -18.94 -9.67 -35.07
N LYS A 72 -19.21 -10.94 -34.84
CA LYS A 72 -20.55 -11.54 -34.89
C LYS A 72 -21.31 -11.28 -33.59
N ASP A 73 -22.63 -11.41 -33.64
CA ASP A 73 -23.51 -11.24 -32.47
C ASP A 73 -23.28 -12.29 -31.37
N ASN A 74 -22.62 -13.41 -31.68
CA ASN A 74 -22.28 -14.50 -30.75
C ASN A 74 -20.95 -14.29 -30.00
N ASN A 75 -20.45 -13.05 -29.93
CA ASN A 75 -19.20 -12.65 -29.29
C ASN A 75 -17.91 -13.16 -29.95
N TRP A 76 -17.99 -13.76 -31.14
CA TRP A 76 -16.81 -14.12 -31.91
C TRP A 76 -16.38 -12.97 -32.81
N CYS A 77 -15.11 -12.61 -32.72
CA CYS A 77 -14.52 -11.56 -33.52
C CYS A 77 -13.40 -12.10 -34.39
N GLU A 78 -13.42 -11.73 -35.66
CA GLU A 78 -12.32 -11.92 -36.58
C GLU A 78 -11.21 -10.92 -36.24
N VAL A 79 -10.00 -11.45 -36.09
CA VAL A 79 -8.77 -10.71 -35.88
C VAL A 79 -7.82 -10.94 -37.04
N VAL A 80 -7.06 -9.91 -37.38
CA VAL A 80 -6.04 -9.93 -38.41
C VAL A 80 -4.71 -9.60 -37.79
N ASN A 81 -3.72 -10.47 -37.97
CA ASN A 81 -2.34 -10.21 -37.62
C ASN A 81 -1.75 -9.21 -38.63
N GLN A 82 -1.26 -8.08 -38.12
CA GLN A 82 -0.74 -6.99 -38.95
C GLN A 82 0.59 -7.33 -39.65
N LYS A 83 1.34 -8.30 -39.14
CA LYS A 83 2.65 -8.67 -39.68
C LYS A 83 2.57 -9.54 -40.92
N ASP A 84 1.66 -10.50 -40.92
CA ASP A 84 1.56 -11.52 -41.97
C ASP A 84 0.18 -11.55 -42.67
N GLY A 85 -0.80 -10.79 -42.17
CA GLY A 85 -2.15 -10.75 -42.71
C GLY A 85 -3.00 -11.97 -42.37
N ASN A 86 -2.50 -12.87 -41.51
CA ASN A 86 -3.25 -14.05 -41.12
C ASN A 86 -4.49 -13.68 -40.31
N VAL A 87 -5.58 -14.37 -40.62
CA VAL A 87 -6.88 -14.16 -39.97
C VAL A 87 -7.20 -15.30 -39.01
N GLY A 88 -7.98 -14.99 -37.99
CA GLY A 88 -8.53 -15.99 -37.08
C GLY A 88 -9.61 -15.40 -36.21
N TRP A 89 -10.17 -16.22 -35.32
CA TRP A 89 -11.32 -15.87 -34.51
C TRP A 89 -10.96 -15.84 -33.03
N ILE A 90 -11.40 -14.82 -32.31
CA ILE A 90 -11.28 -14.73 -30.85
C ILE A 90 -12.66 -14.64 -30.22
N ASN A 91 -12.77 -15.14 -28.99
CA ASN A 91 -13.93 -14.86 -28.17
C ASN A 91 -13.74 -13.54 -27.43
N LEU A 92 -14.59 -12.55 -27.73
CA LEU A 92 -14.51 -11.21 -27.16
C LEU A 92 -14.75 -11.20 -25.63
N GLU A 93 -15.59 -12.10 -25.12
CA GLU A 93 -15.80 -12.19 -23.68
C GLU A 93 -14.57 -12.71 -22.96
N GLU A 94 -13.87 -13.68 -23.52
CA GLU A 94 -12.62 -14.17 -22.95
C GLU A 94 -11.55 -13.08 -22.89
N LEU A 95 -11.44 -12.30 -23.97
CA LEU A 95 -10.54 -11.15 -24.02
C LEU A 95 -10.89 -10.11 -22.95
N LYS A 96 -12.17 -9.73 -22.82
CA LYS A 96 -12.65 -8.81 -21.77
C LYS A 96 -12.36 -9.32 -20.36
N LYS A 97 -12.68 -10.59 -20.08
CA LYS A 97 -12.41 -11.25 -18.78
C LYS A 97 -10.90 -11.28 -18.48
N ALA A 98 -10.04 -11.43 -19.47
CA ALA A 98 -8.59 -11.39 -19.28
C ALA A 98 -8.09 -9.97 -18.99
N GLN A 99 -8.58 -8.96 -19.71
CA GLN A 99 -8.25 -7.55 -19.46
C GLN A 99 -8.71 -7.09 -18.08
N ASP A 100 -9.93 -7.44 -17.67
CA ASP A 100 -10.46 -7.09 -16.35
C ASP A 100 -9.63 -7.71 -15.21
N ARG A 101 -9.26 -8.99 -15.35
CA ARG A 101 -8.40 -9.66 -14.36
C ARG A 101 -7.04 -8.97 -14.24
N TYR A 102 -6.47 -8.53 -15.36
CA TYR A 102 -5.21 -7.80 -15.35
C TYR A 102 -5.33 -6.41 -14.72
N ALA A 103 -6.37 -5.65 -15.09
CA ALA A 103 -6.62 -4.34 -14.51
C ALA A 103 -6.79 -4.40 -12.98
N GLN A 104 -7.56 -5.37 -12.48
CA GLN A 104 -7.71 -5.60 -11.04
C GLN A 104 -6.39 -5.93 -10.34
N GLN A 105 -5.52 -6.70 -10.99
CA GLN A 105 -4.22 -7.03 -10.42
C GLN A 105 -3.27 -5.83 -10.41
N MET A 106 -3.22 -5.05 -11.49
CA MET A 106 -2.42 -3.83 -11.56
C MET A 106 -2.90 -2.79 -10.55
N TYR A 107 -4.22 -2.66 -10.38
CA TYR A 107 -4.79 -1.84 -9.31
C TYR A 107 -4.30 -2.29 -7.92
N LYS A 108 -4.35 -3.59 -7.62
CA LYS A 108 -3.85 -4.13 -6.35
C LYS A 108 -2.35 -3.88 -6.17
N LYS A 109 -1.54 -4.08 -7.20
CA LYS A 109 -0.09 -3.81 -7.15
C LYS A 109 0.20 -2.33 -6.89
N ASN A 110 -0.46 -1.43 -7.61
CA ASN A 110 -0.31 0.02 -7.43
C ASN A 110 -0.76 0.47 -6.02
N LEU A 111 -1.85 -0.10 -5.51
CA LEU A 111 -2.32 0.17 -4.14
C LEU A 111 -1.31 -0.30 -3.10
N MET A 112 -0.76 -1.51 -3.26
CA MET A 112 0.29 -2.02 -2.36
C MET A 112 1.55 -1.14 -2.39
N GLN A 113 1.97 -0.70 -3.57
CA GLN A 113 3.12 0.20 -3.71
C GLN A 113 2.87 1.55 -3.04
N LYS A 114 1.67 2.13 -3.20
CA LYS A 114 1.29 3.37 -2.52
C LYS A 114 1.27 3.19 -1.01
N LEU A 115 0.68 2.10 -0.51
CA LEU A 115 0.68 1.80 0.93
C LEU A 115 2.10 1.62 1.48
N GLN A 116 3.01 1.01 0.72
CA GLN A 116 4.41 0.88 1.11
C GLN A 116 5.09 2.25 1.20
N GLN A 117 4.86 3.14 0.23
CA GLN A 117 5.37 4.52 0.25
C GLN A 117 4.80 5.32 1.42
N ASP A 118 3.49 5.25 1.64
CA ASP A 118 2.81 5.96 2.74
C ASP A 118 3.34 5.47 4.10
N ASN A 119 3.59 4.17 4.26
CA ASN A 119 4.12 3.60 5.50
C ASN A 119 5.58 4.00 5.74
N GLN A 120 6.39 4.12 4.68
CA GLN A 120 7.74 4.68 4.78
C GLN A 120 7.72 6.15 5.21
N ALA A 121 6.83 6.96 4.62
CA ALA A 121 6.67 8.36 5.00
C ALA A 121 6.21 8.52 6.46
N GLN A 122 5.24 7.70 6.91
CA GLN A 122 4.82 7.67 8.31
C GLN A 122 5.95 7.26 9.25
N SER A 123 6.78 6.28 8.87
CA SER A 123 7.94 5.86 9.67
C SER A 123 8.96 6.99 9.83
N GLN A 124 9.19 7.80 8.80
CA GLN A 124 10.05 8.98 8.87
C GLN A 124 9.48 10.05 9.81
N GLN A 125 8.17 10.33 9.72
CA GLN A 125 7.50 11.28 10.62
C GLN A 125 7.57 10.83 12.08
N ILE A 126 7.41 9.52 12.36
CA ILE A 126 7.55 8.96 13.71
C ILE A 126 8.97 9.17 14.22
N ALA A 127 9.99 8.95 13.39
CA ALA A 127 11.39 9.17 13.77
C ALA A 127 11.68 10.65 14.07
N GLU A 128 11.13 11.57 13.28
CA GLU A 128 11.24 13.01 13.53
C GLU A 128 10.56 13.43 14.84
N LEU A 129 9.34 12.93 15.10
CA LEU A 129 8.62 13.16 16.35
C LEU A 129 9.40 12.64 17.55
N GLN A 130 9.98 11.44 17.47
CA GLN A 130 10.87 10.91 18.52
C GLN A 130 12.07 11.84 18.76
N GLY A 131 12.68 12.35 17.69
CA GLY A 131 13.77 13.32 17.77
C GLY A 131 13.37 14.66 18.42
N ILE A 132 12.15 15.13 18.20
CA ILE A 132 11.60 16.33 18.86
C ILE A 132 11.37 16.06 20.35
N VAL A 133 10.79 14.92 20.71
CA VAL A 133 10.55 14.54 22.11
C VAL A 133 11.86 14.47 22.89
N VAL A 134 12.90 13.86 22.32
CA VAL A 134 14.23 13.79 22.96
C VAL A 134 14.81 15.18 23.19
N ARG A 135 14.68 16.09 22.20
CA ARG A 135 15.10 17.49 22.36
C ARG A 135 14.33 18.22 23.45
N MET A 136 12.99 18.11 23.44
CA MET A 136 12.16 18.71 24.47
C MET A 136 12.50 18.18 25.88
N GLN A 137 12.77 16.89 26.02
CA GLN A 137 13.16 16.29 27.30
C GLN A 137 14.50 16.85 27.79
N LYS A 138 15.46 17.06 26.88
CA LYS A 138 16.75 17.69 27.19
C LYS A 138 16.57 19.15 27.62
N ASP A 139 15.80 19.92 26.85
CA ASP A 139 15.54 21.34 27.15
C ASP A 139 14.81 21.50 28.48
N PHE A 140 13.86 20.62 28.77
CA PHE A 140 13.16 20.60 30.05
C PHE A 140 14.10 20.27 31.22
N SER A 141 15.01 19.31 31.05
CA SER A 141 16.02 18.99 32.06
C SER A 141 16.95 20.17 32.36
N VAL A 142 17.40 20.89 31.33
CA VAL A 142 18.22 22.09 31.47
C VAL A 142 17.45 23.20 32.18
N ALA A 143 16.19 23.42 31.83
CA ALA A 143 15.34 24.41 32.49
C ALA A 143 15.16 24.10 33.98
N LEU A 144 14.93 22.84 34.35
CA LEU A 144 14.85 22.41 35.75
C LEU A 144 16.17 22.61 36.50
N GLN A 145 17.31 22.30 35.89
CA GLN A 145 18.62 22.56 36.49
C GLN A 145 18.84 24.05 36.75
N ASN A 146 18.50 24.89 35.77
CA ASN A 146 18.61 26.35 35.90
C ASN A 146 17.69 26.89 37.01
N GLN A 147 16.46 26.37 37.11
CA GLN A 147 15.56 26.72 38.22
C GLN A 147 16.13 26.28 39.57
N GLN A 148 16.72 25.09 39.67
CA GLN A 148 17.35 24.62 40.90
C GLN A 148 18.54 25.50 41.33
N ILE A 149 19.35 25.96 40.39
CA ILE A 149 20.45 26.90 40.65
C ILE A 149 19.92 28.22 41.19
N GLN A 150 18.89 28.80 40.56
CA GLN A 150 18.26 30.05 41.02
C GLN A 150 17.66 29.89 42.42
N ILE A 151 16.98 28.78 42.71
CA ILE A 151 16.44 28.49 44.05
C ILE A 151 17.57 28.41 45.08
N ASN A 152 18.68 27.75 44.75
CA ASN A 152 19.82 27.63 45.67
C ASN A 152 20.47 29.00 45.95
N GLN A 153 20.60 29.85 44.93
CA GLN A 153 21.09 31.23 45.08
C GLN A 153 20.16 32.07 45.97
N LEU A 154 18.84 31.97 45.75
CA LEU A 154 17.84 32.66 46.58
C LEU A 154 17.88 32.18 48.04
N LYS A 155 18.00 30.87 48.28
CA LYS A 155 18.16 30.33 49.63
C LYS A 155 19.41 30.89 50.32
N GLN A 156 20.55 30.95 49.64
CA GLN A 156 21.77 31.51 50.22
C GLN A 156 21.67 33.01 50.52
N ALA A 157 20.89 33.76 49.73
CA ALA A 157 20.64 35.18 49.98
C ALA A 157 19.73 35.44 51.19
N ILE A 158 18.80 34.52 51.51
CA ILE A 158 17.87 34.65 52.65
C ILE A 158 18.52 34.28 54.00
N TYR A 159 19.55 33.43 53.98
CA TYR A 159 20.29 33.01 55.18
C TYR A 159 21.52 33.90 55.50
N ARG A 160 21.71 35.00 54.77
CA ARG A 160 22.60 36.11 55.14
C ARG A 160 21.78 37.24 55.73
#